data_AF-A0A7C1WB17-F1
#
_entry.id   AF-A0A7C1WB17-F1
#
_cell.length_a   1.000
_cell.length_b   1.000
_cell.length_c   1.000
_cell.angle_alpha   90.00
_cell.angle_beta   90.00
_cell.angle_gamma   90.00
#
_symmetry.space_group_name_H-M   'P 1'
#
loop_
_entity.id
_entity.type
_entity.pdbx_description
1 polymer ?
#
loop_
_entity_poly.entity_id
_entity_poly.type
_entity_poly.pdbx_seq_one_letter_code
_entity_poly.pdbx_strand_id
1 'polypeptide(L)'
;SLDKVREGMVLTLQMFSGVLEKFGIKEIDPQGEKFDPDFHQAMSMQESTELAPNTVITVFQKGYMLNERLIRPAMVVVSKSPSPAE
;
A
#
# COMPACT_ATOMS: atom_id res chain seq x y z
N SER A 1 9.83 8.94 26.96
CA SER A 1 8.36 9.08 27.04
C SER A 1 7.69 9.13 25.67
N LEU A 2 8.37 9.59 24.61
CA LEU A 2 7.88 9.51 23.22
C LEU A 2 7.54 8.08 22.78
N ASP A 3 8.30 7.08 23.24
CA ASP A 3 8.03 5.67 22.92
C ASP A 3 6.67 5.20 23.45
N LYS A 4 6.26 5.69 24.64
CA LYS A 4 4.95 5.37 25.21
C LYS A 4 3.81 6.02 24.43
N VAL A 5 4.02 7.22 23.89
CA VAL A 5 3.04 7.87 22.99
C VAL A 5 2.93 7.07 21.69
N ARG A 6 4.05 6.66 21.10
CA ARG A 6 4.08 5.81 19.91
C ARG A 6 3.34 4.49 20.15
N GLU A 7 3.60 3.83 21.27
CA GLU A 7 2.93 2.59 21.67
C GLU A 7 1.41 2.78 21.78
N GLY A 8 0.95 3.83 22.45
CA GLY A 8 -0.47 4.16 22.53
C GLY A 8 -1.10 4.43 21.16
N MET A 9 -0.37 5.10 20.26
CA MET A 9 -0.84 5.31 18.87
C MET A 9 -0.94 3.99 18.09
N VAL A 10 0.03 3.09 18.23
CA VAL A 10 -0.01 1.77 17.58
C VAL A 10 -1.22 0.97 18.08
N LEU A 11 -1.48 0.97 19.39
CA LEU A 11 -2.66 0.32 19.95
C LEU A 11 -3.97 0.92 19.42
N THR A 12 -4.05 2.25 19.34
CA THR A 12 -5.22 2.94 18.79
C THR A 12 -5.43 2.58 17.31
N LEU A 13 -4.36 2.53 16.51
CA LEU A 13 -4.41 2.13 15.11
C LEU A 13 -4.91 0.69 14.97
N GLN A 14 -4.41 -0.24 15.78
CA GLN A 14 -4.85 -1.64 15.79
C GLN A 14 -6.34 -1.76 16.14
N MET A 15 -6.80 -1.04 17.16
CA MET A 15 -8.23 -1.01 17.52
C MET A 15 -9.09 -0.45 16.38
N PHE A 16 -8.63 0.62 15.73
CA PHE A 16 -9.32 1.22 14.60
C PHE A 16 -9.44 0.26 13.41
N SER A 17 -8.32 -0.34 12.99
CA SER A 17 -8.31 -1.34 11.92
C SER A 17 -9.19 -2.55 12.24
N GLY A 18 -9.15 -3.04 13.48
CA GLY A 18 -10.01 -4.15 13.91
C GLY A 18 -11.51 -3.82 13.90
N VAL A 19 -11.89 -2.55 14.09
CA VAL A 19 -13.29 -2.12 13.90
C VAL A 19 -13.64 -2.10 12.42
N LEU A 20 -12.78 -1.53 11.57
CA LEU A 20 -13.01 -1.50 10.12
C LEU A 20 -13.23 -2.91 9.54
N GLU A 21 -12.38 -3.87 9.90
CA GLU A 21 -12.50 -5.27 9.48
C GLU A 21 -13.82 -5.91 9.89
N LYS A 22 -14.31 -5.64 11.12
CA LYS A 22 -15.61 -6.13 11.60
C LYS A 22 -16.79 -5.63 10.77
N PHE A 23 -16.66 -4.46 10.16
CA PHE A 23 -17.67 -3.90 9.26
C PHE A 23 -17.41 -4.24 7.78
N GLY A 24 -16.49 -5.18 7.50
CA GLY A 24 -16.20 -5.67 6.16
C GLY A 24 -15.26 -4.76 5.37
N ILE A 25 -14.58 -3.81 6.03
CA ILE A 25 -13.57 -2.97 5.40
C ILE A 25 -12.21 -3.68 5.49
N LYS A 26 -11.61 -3.99 4.34
CA LYS A 26 -10.29 -4.61 4.22
C LYS A 26 -9.28 -3.60 3.70
N GLU A 27 -8.09 -3.60 4.28
CA GLU A 27 -6.96 -2.79 3.84
C GLU A 27 -6.26 -3.42 2.62
N ILE A 28 -5.78 -2.60 1.70
CA ILE A 28 -4.95 -3.00 0.55
C ILE A 28 -3.57 -2.36 0.72
N ASP A 29 -2.56 -3.17 0.98
CA ASP A 29 -1.18 -2.74 1.22
C ASP A 29 -0.19 -3.58 0.39
N PRO A 30 -0.12 -3.35 -0.93
CA PRO A 30 0.48 -4.28 -1.89
C PRO A 30 2.00 -4.14 -1.98
N GLN A 31 2.70 -3.80 -0.89
CA GLN A 31 4.15 -3.56 -0.94
C GLN A 31 4.90 -4.83 -1.33
N GLY A 32 5.67 -4.78 -2.42
CA GLY A 32 6.37 -5.94 -2.98
C GLY A 32 5.50 -6.84 -3.86
N GLU A 33 4.21 -6.54 -4.03
CA GLU A 33 3.31 -7.28 -4.92
C GLU A 33 3.31 -6.70 -6.34
N LYS A 34 2.76 -7.47 -7.29
CA LYS A 34 2.59 -6.99 -8.66
C LYS A 34 1.56 -5.87 -8.70
N PHE A 35 1.82 -4.82 -9.48
CA PHE A 35 0.85 -3.76 -9.70
C PHE A 35 -0.39 -4.30 -10.42
N ASP A 36 -1.57 -4.02 -9.85
CA ASP A 36 -2.88 -4.32 -10.38
C ASP A 36 -3.70 -3.02 -10.51
N PRO A 37 -4.03 -2.57 -11.74
CA PRO A 37 -4.81 -1.36 -11.97
C PRO A 37 -6.22 -1.37 -11.35
N ASP A 38 -6.79 -2.55 -11.10
CA ASP A 38 -8.14 -2.67 -10.52
C ASP A 38 -8.15 -2.28 -9.03
N PHE A 39 -7.01 -2.36 -8.35
CA PHE A 39 -6.88 -2.09 -6.92
C PHE A 39 -5.89 -0.98 -6.58
N HIS A 40 -4.97 -0.65 -7.49
CA HIS A 40 -3.84 0.24 -7.24
C HIS A 40 -3.84 1.42 -8.22
N GLN A 41 -3.45 2.59 -7.71
CA GLN A 41 -3.23 3.80 -8.48
C GLN A 41 -1.73 4.11 -8.48
N ALA A 42 -1.06 3.91 -9.62
CA ALA A 42 0.35 4.24 -9.77
C ALA A 42 0.53 5.77 -9.84
N MET A 43 1.22 6.33 -8.86
CA MET A 43 1.56 7.77 -8.82
C MET A 43 2.79 8.08 -9.66
N SER A 44 3.76 7.18 -9.65
CA SER A 44 5.01 7.30 -10.39
C SER A 44 5.63 5.92 -10.65
N MET A 45 6.60 5.91 -11.56
CA MET A 45 7.43 4.74 -11.82
C MET A 45 8.89 5.05 -11.47
N GLN A 46 9.56 4.12 -10.79
CA GLN A 46 10.95 4.25 -10.39
C GLN A 46 11.78 3.08 -10.90
N GLU A 47 13.02 3.36 -11.31
CA GLU A 47 13.96 2.32 -11.73
C GLU A 47 14.34 1.47 -10.54
N SER A 48 14.29 0.15 -10.71
CA SER A 48 14.75 -0.80 -9.72
C SER A 48 15.56 -1.90 -10.39
N THR A 49 16.75 -2.17 -9.85
CA THR A 49 17.55 -3.34 -10.20
C THR A 49 17.24 -4.53 -9.28
N GLU A 50 16.48 -4.30 -8.21
CA GLU A 50 16.19 -5.29 -7.16
C GLU A 50 14.83 -5.97 -7.37
N LEU A 51 13.84 -5.21 -7.85
CA LEU A 51 12.47 -5.70 -8.03
C LEU A 51 12.17 -5.89 -9.52
N ALA A 52 11.44 -6.97 -9.83
CA ALA A 52 10.96 -7.22 -11.18
C ALA A 52 10.11 -6.03 -11.67
N PRO A 53 10.10 -5.72 -12.99
CA PRO A 53 9.26 -4.65 -13.53
C PRO A 53 7.78 -4.85 -13.19
N ASN A 54 7.05 -3.75 -13.04
CA ASN A 54 5.62 -3.74 -12.67
C ASN A 54 5.33 -4.31 -11.27
N THR A 55 6.25 -4.10 -10.32
CA THR A 55 6.11 -4.46 -8.90
C THR A 55 5.99 -3.19 -8.06
N VAL A 56 5.13 -3.20 -7.04
CA VAL A 56 4.99 -2.07 -6.12
C VAL A 56 6.24 -1.97 -5.25
N ILE A 57 6.95 -0.85 -5.37
CA ILE A 57 8.13 -0.53 -4.57
C ILE A 57 7.69 0.03 -3.21
N THR A 58 6.79 1.01 -3.25
CA THR A 58 6.36 1.77 -2.07
C THR A 58 4.87 2.02 -2.14
N VAL A 59 4.19 1.82 -1.01
CA VAL A 59 2.79 2.22 -0.82
C VAL A 59 2.78 3.57 -0.10
N PHE A 60 2.38 4.62 -0.82
CA PHE A 60 2.26 5.97 -0.25
C PHE A 60 0.99 6.11 0.58
N GLN A 61 -0.09 5.47 0.12
CA GLN A 61 -1.37 5.46 0.82
C GLN A 61 -2.03 4.10 0.62
N LYS A 62 -2.39 3.45 1.72
CA LYS A 62 -3.09 2.17 1.68
C LYS A 62 -4.46 2.30 1.04
N GLY A 63 -4.85 1.32 0.25
CA GLY A 63 -6.19 1.21 -0.31
C GLY A 63 -7.16 0.57 0.67
N TYR A 64 -8.45 0.62 0.37
CA TYR A 64 -9.47 -0.07 1.15
C TYR A 64 -10.58 -0.62 0.25
N MET A 65 -11.15 -1.75 0.65
CA MET A 65 -12.35 -2.36 0.08
C MET A 65 -13.43 -2.46 1.14
N LEU A 66 -14.70 -2.33 0.77
CA LEU A 66 -15.86 -2.64 1.62
C LEU A 66 -16.63 -3.79 0.99
N ASN A 67 -16.71 -4.93 1.66
CA ASN A 67 -17.44 -6.11 1.19
C ASN A 67 -17.11 -6.45 -0.29
N GLU A 68 -15.82 -6.52 -0.62
CA GLU A 68 -15.28 -6.77 -1.97
C GLU A 68 -15.46 -5.64 -3.01
N ARG A 69 -16.12 -4.53 -2.64
CA ARG A 69 -16.17 -3.33 -3.47
C ARG A 69 -14.99 -2.42 -3.15
N LEU A 70 -14.18 -2.06 -4.13
CA LEU A 70 -13.14 -1.05 -3.96
C LEU A 70 -13.77 0.30 -3.57
N ILE A 71 -13.36 0.85 -2.42
CA ILE A 71 -13.78 2.19 -1.97
C ILE A 71 -12.67 3.22 -2.17
N ARG A 72 -11.41 2.78 -2.16
CA ARG A 72 -10.25 3.61 -2.45
C ARG A 72 -9.07 2.75 -2.93
N PRO A 73 -8.46 3.07 -4.09
CA PRO A 73 -7.26 2.37 -4.52
C PRO A 73 -6.05 2.68 -3.64
N ALA A 74 -5.09 1.76 -3.58
CA ALA A 74 -3.81 2.02 -2.94
C ALA A 74 -2.96 2.92 -3.86
N MET A 75 -2.41 4.02 -3.34
CA MET A 75 -1.51 4.86 -4.11
C MET A 75 -0.08 4.34 -3.99
N VAL A 76 0.52 4.00 -5.12
CA VAL A 76 1.76 3.24 -5.16
C VAL A 76 2.80 3.83 -6.11
N VAL A 77 4.06 3.54 -5.83
CA VAL A 77 5.17 3.69 -6.78
C VAL A 77 5.51 2.31 -7.33
N VAL A 78 5.62 2.21 -8.66
CA VAL A 78 5.83 0.94 -9.35
C VAL A 78 7.24 0.88 -9.95
N SER A 79 7.85 -0.30 -9.95
CA SER A 79 9.13 -0.52 -10.59
C SER A 79 9.01 -0.48 -12.12
N LYS A 80 9.95 0.20 -12.77
CA LYS A 80 10.22 0.08 -14.19
C LYS A 80 11.61 -0.52 -14.40
N SER A 81 11.80 -1.24 -15.51
CA SER A 81 13.13 -1.69 -15.91
C SER A 81 14.07 -0.48 -16.01
N PRO A 82 15.32 -0.58 -15.53
CA PRO A 82 16.32 0.43 -15.82
C PRO A 82 16.48 0.54 -17.34
N SER A 83 16.37 1.76 -17.89
CA SER A 83 16.68 1.98 -19.30
C SER A 83 18.15 1.66 -19.53
N PRO A 84 18.55 0.98 -20.62
CA PRO A 84 19.93 1.03 -21.06
C PRO A 84 20.27 2.51 -21.24
N ALA A 85 21.28 3.01 -20.53
CA ALA A 85 21.83 4.31 -20.79
C ALA A 85 22.40 4.29 -22.23
N GLU A 86 21.87 5.13 -23.10
CA GLU A 86 22.52 5.47 -24.38
C GLU A 86 23.82 6.27 -24.13
#